data_AF-A0A0Q1FQ25-F1
#
_entry.id   AF-A0A0Q1FQ25-F1
#
_cell.length_a   1.000
_cell.length_b   1.000
_cell.length_c   1.000
_cell.angle_alpha   90.00
_cell.angle_beta   90.00
_cell.angle_gamma   90.00
#
_symmetry.space_group_name_H-M   'P 1'
#
loop_
_entity.id
_entity.type
_entity.pdbx_description
1 polymer ?
#
loop_
_entity_poly.entity_id
_entity_poly.type
_entity_poly.pdbx_seq_one_letter_code
_entity_poly.pdbx_strand_id
1 'polypeptide(L)'
;MLPIDTSTAISILNLNSDDRIIATFDQHAPKVVLLLKRIAEQDIWNDLQADLADEDTQNSFKFAYSYYLLVSAVEFLNLKTLGEGIIKSTGIDQQSTELLTGSEIKAFKKNLEIQALELILEYLNEAGFDRLKELKTGKSKINQTGIKIAVI
;
A
#
# COMPACT_ATOMS: atom_id res chain seq x y z
N MET A 1 16.54 -9.76 0.82
CA MET A 1 16.09 -8.68 -0.08
C MET A 1 14.75 -9.14 -0.64
N LEU A 2 13.59 -8.54 -0.37
CA LEU A 2 13.06 -7.33 -1.02
C LEU A 2 13.59 -6.01 -0.40
N PRO A 3 13.80 -4.95 -1.21
CA PRO A 3 12.95 -4.58 -2.33
C PRO A 3 13.58 -4.80 -3.71
N ILE A 4 12.69 -5.07 -4.67
CA ILE A 4 12.95 -4.80 -6.09
C ILE A 4 13.30 -3.33 -6.25
N ASP A 5 14.09 -3.01 -7.27
CA ASP A 5 14.40 -1.62 -7.58
C ASP A 5 13.13 -0.83 -7.95
N THR A 6 13.20 0.48 -7.76
CA THR A 6 12.09 1.38 -8.00
C THR A 6 11.60 1.35 -9.45
N SER A 7 12.47 1.08 -10.42
CA SER A 7 12.06 0.97 -11.83
C SER A 7 11.21 -0.28 -12.06
N THR A 8 11.55 -1.40 -11.41
CA THR A 8 10.71 -2.61 -11.42
C THR A 8 9.36 -2.35 -10.78
N ALA A 9 9.30 -1.66 -9.64
CA ALA A 9 8.02 -1.32 -9.00
C ALA A 9 7.16 -0.39 -9.87
N ILE A 10 7.76 0.62 -10.52
CA ILE A 10 7.08 1.51 -11.48
C ILE A 10 6.52 0.71 -12.66
N SER A 11 7.29 -0.25 -13.19
CA SER A 11 6.85 -1.11 -14.28
C SER A 11 5.67 -2.00 -13.86
N ILE A 12 5.71 -2.60 -12.66
CA ILE A 12 4.62 -3.43 -12.12
C ILE A 12 3.33 -2.61 -11.99
N LEU A 13 3.45 -1.37 -11.50
CA LEU A 13 2.31 -0.49 -11.31
C LEU A 13 1.86 0.23 -12.59
N ASN A 14 2.55 -0.01 -13.71
CA ASN A 14 2.33 0.67 -14.98
C ASN A 14 2.30 2.21 -14.82
N LEU A 15 3.25 2.74 -14.04
CA LEU A 15 3.42 4.18 -13.83
C LEU A 15 4.42 4.74 -14.85
N ASN A 16 4.29 6.03 -15.14
CA ASN A 16 5.32 6.73 -15.91
C ASN A 16 6.63 6.78 -15.11
N SER A 17 7.74 6.54 -15.79
CA SER A 17 9.08 6.67 -15.22
C SER A 17 9.46 8.15 -15.06
N ASP A 18 8.87 8.80 -14.07
CA ASP A 18 9.10 10.21 -13.69
C ASP A 18 10.06 10.27 -12.49
N ASP A 19 11.10 11.10 -12.57
CA ASP A 19 12.12 11.26 -11.52
C ASP A 19 11.53 11.60 -10.15
N ARG A 20 10.39 12.30 -10.10
CA ARG A 20 9.69 12.63 -8.86
C ARG A 20 9.01 11.40 -8.27
N ILE A 21 8.46 10.51 -9.10
CA ILE A 21 7.89 9.23 -8.65
C ILE A 21 9.02 8.35 -8.11
N ILE A 22 10.14 8.26 -8.83
CA ILE A 22 11.31 7.50 -8.41
C ILE A 22 11.81 7.97 -7.04
N ALA A 23 12.09 9.28 -6.90
CA ALA A 23 12.57 9.85 -5.64
C ALA A 23 11.57 9.66 -4.48
N THR A 24 10.26 9.74 -4.76
CA THR A 24 9.22 9.51 -3.76
C THR A 24 9.22 8.04 -3.31
N PHE A 25 9.28 7.10 -4.25
CA PHE A 25 9.30 5.67 -3.93
C PHE A 25 10.56 5.30 -3.14
N ASP A 26 11.73 5.81 -3.54
CA ASP A 26 12.99 5.60 -2.82
C ASP A 26 12.90 6.08 -1.36
N GLN A 27 12.25 7.23 -1.12
CA GLN A 27 12.04 7.75 0.23
C GLN A 27 11.12 6.85 1.09
N HIS A 28 10.16 6.17 0.47
CA HIS A 28 9.18 5.32 1.15
C HIS A 28 9.60 3.85 1.25
N ALA A 29 10.52 3.38 0.41
CA ALA A 29 10.96 2.00 0.32
C ALA A 29 11.33 1.38 1.69
N PRO A 30 12.16 2.00 2.54
CA PRO A 30 12.53 1.41 3.83
C PRO A 30 11.32 1.17 4.74
N LYS A 31 10.36 2.10 4.74
CA LYS A 31 9.13 2.00 5.54
C LYS A 31 8.26 0.82 5.07
N VAL A 32 8.17 0.62 3.75
CA VAL A 32 7.38 -0.47 3.17
C VAL A 32 8.02 -1.83 3.46
N VAL A 33 9.34 -1.94 3.39
CA VAL A 33 10.05 -3.19 3.76
C VAL A 33 9.78 -3.55 5.22
N LEU A 34 9.84 -2.58 6.15
CA LEU A 34 9.52 -2.80 7.57
C LEU A 34 8.06 -3.20 7.78
N LEU A 35 7.14 -2.62 7.00
CA LEU A 35 5.73 -2.98 7.05
C LEU A 35 5.51 -4.44 6.64
N LEU A 36 6.07 -4.86 5.50
CA LEU A 36 5.98 -6.24 5.02
C LEU A 36 6.58 -7.23 6.02
N LYS A 37 7.77 -6.93 6.54
CA LYS A 37 8.40 -7.73 7.60
C LYS A 37 7.49 -7.93 8.81
N ARG A 38 6.75 -6.89 9.21
CA ARG A 38 5.88 -6.92 10.39
C ARG A 38 4.63 -7.76 10.18
N ILE A 39 4.10 -7.83 8.96
CA ILE A 39 2.81 -8.49 8.67
C ILE A 39 2.96 -9.90 8.08
N ALA A 40 4.16 -10.25 7.62
CA ALA A 40 4.47 -11.59 7.12
C ALA A 40 4.80 -12.56 8.26
N GLU A 41 4.59 -13.85 8.03
CA GLU A 41 5.16 -14.91 8.85
C GLU A 41 6.69 -14.83 8.84
N GLN A 42 7.30 -15.10 10.01
CA GLN A 42 8.72 -14.89 10.21
C GLN A 42 9.57 -15.82 9.33
N ASP A 43 9.15 -17.07 9.16
CA ASP A 43 9.87 -18.07 8.37
C ASP A 43 9.85 -17.71 6.88
N ILE A 44 8.67 -17.36 6.35
CA ILE A 44 8.53 -16.87 4.96
C ILE A 44 9.38 -15.62 4.73
N TRP A 45 9.38 -14.68 5.68
CA TRP A 45 10.22 -13.50 5.57
C TRP A 45 11.71 -13.86 5.53
N ASN A 46 12.16 -14.81 6.35
CA ASN A 46 13.54 -15.27 6.37
C ASN A 46 13.93 -15.95 5.05
N ASP A 47 13.06 -16.80 4.50
CA ASP A 47 13.27 -17.48 3.21
C ASP A 47 13.38 -16.47 2.06
N LEU A 48 12.54 -15.42 2.06
CA LEU A 48 12.67 -14.29 1.12
C LEU A 48 14.00 -13.54 1.29
N GLN A 49 14.54 -13.42 2.51
CA GLN A 49 15.83 -12.78 2.71
C GLN A 49 17.01 -13.65 2.25
N ALA A 50 16.87 -14.96 2.36
CA ALA A 50 17.87 -15.95 1.97
C ALA A 50 17.77 -16.40 0.50
N ASP A 51 16.80 -15.88 -0.26
CA ASP A 51 16.48 -16.30 -1.64
C ASP A 51 16.16 -17.81 -1.73
N LEU A 52 15.45 -18.31 -0.72
CA LEU A 52 15.01 -19.71 -0.61
C LEU A 52 13.50 -19.88 -0.87
N ALA A 53 12.74 -18.77 -0.88
CA ALA A 53 11.33 -18.79 -1.21
C ALA A 53 11.11 -19.15 -2.69
N ASP A 54 10.06 -19.90 -3.00
CA ASP A 54 9.69 -20.21 -4.37
C ASP A 54 9.27 -18.96 -5.17
N GLU A 55 9.24 -19.09 -6.49
CA GLU A 55 8.97 -17.99 -7.41
C GLU A 55 7.60 -17.34 -7.17
N ASP A 56 6.57 -18.14 -6.84
CA ASP A 56 5.21 -17.65 -6.60
C ASP A 56 5.16 -16.78 -5.33
N THR A 57 5.82 -17.22 -4.26
CA THR A 57 5.98 -16.48 -3.00
C THR A 57 6.77 -15.19 -3.25
N GLN A 58 7.90 -15.27 -3.95
CA GLN A 58 8.69 -14.10 -4.30
C GLN A 58 7.86 -13.08 -5.09
N ASN A 59 7.13 -13.53 -6.11
CA ASN A 59 6.32 -12.66 -6.96
C ASN A 59 5.17 -12.02 -6.17
N SER A 60 4.49 -12.80 -5.34
CA SER A 60 3.44 -12.29 -4.43
C SER A 60 3.93 -11.13 -3.57
N PHE A 61 5.10 -11.27 -2.97
CA PHE A 61 5.70 -10.21 -2.18
C PHE A 61 6.24 -9.03 -3.01
N LYS A 62 6.72 -9.24 -4.25
CA LYS A 62 7.07 -8.14 -5.18
C LYS A 62 5.86 -7.28 -5.54
N PHE A 63 4.72 -7.91 -5.83
CA PHE A 63 3.48 -7.20 -6.11
C PHE A 63 2.95 -6.48 -4.87
N ALA A 64 2.92 -7.14 -3.72
CA ALA A 64 2.50 -6.52 -2.45
C ALA A 64 3.39 -5.31 -2.10
N TYR A 65 4.71 -5.43 -2.26
CA TYR A 65 5.67 -4.33 -2.08
C TYR A 65 5.34 -3.14 -2.99
N SER A 66 5.07 -3.39 -4.26
CA SER A 66 4.72 -2.35 -5.24
C SER A 66 3.44 -1.61 -4.84
N TYR A 67 2.38 -2.34 -4.45
CA TYR A 67 1.15 -1.71 -3.98
C TYR A 67 1.35 -0.91 -2.70
N TYR A 68 2.15 -1.40 -1.75
CA TYR A 68 2.44 -0.66 -0.52
C TYR A 68 3.29 0.60 -0.74
N LEU A 69 4.21 0.58 -1.71
CA LEU A 69 4.90 1.79 -2.16
C LEU A 69 3.90 2.84 -2.64
N LEU A 70 2.94 2.42 -3.48
CA LEU A 70 1.89 3.32 -3.96
C LEU A 70 1.02 3.84 -2.81
N VAL A 71 0.56 2.97 -1.89
CA VAL A 71 -0.19 3.38 -0.68
C VAL A 71 0.56 4.44 0.12
N SER A 72 1.88 4.27 0.29
CA SER A 72 2.72 5.19 1.03
C SER A 72 2.96 6.51 0.28
N ALA A 73 2.98 6.50 -1.06
CA ALA A 73 3.26 7.65 -1.90
C ALA A 73 2.02 8.47 -2.31
N VAL A 74 0.81 7.89 -2.30
CA VAL A 74 -0.42 8.54 -2.77
C VAL A 74 -0.71 9.87 -2.05
N GLU A 75 -0.37 10.00 -0.77
CA GLU A 75 -0.51 11.27 -0.05
C GLU A 75 0.46 12.34 -0.56
N PHE A 76 1.69 11.96 -0.96
CA PHE A 76 2.70 12.88 -1.49
C PHE A 76 2.44 13.28 -2.94
N LEU A 77 1.95 12.34 -3.75
CA LEU A 77 1.46 12.61 -5.11
C LEU A 77 0.31 13.64 -5.09
N ASN A 78 -0.41 13.74 -3.98
CA ASN A 78 -1.47 14.72 -3.77
C ASN A 78 -1.00 16.04 -3.11
N LEU A 79 0.22 16.13 -2.57
CA LEU A 79 0.76 17.34 -1.92
C LEU A 79 1.60 18.21 -2.87
N LYS A 80 2.27 17.61 -3.86
CA LYS A 80 2.92 18.37 -4.95
C LYS A 80 1.93 18.99 -5.93
N THR A 81 0.66 18.66 -5.77
CA THR A 81 -0.45 19.15 -6.56
C THR A 81 -1.31 20.14 -5.76
N LEU A 82 -0.65 21.06 -5.04
CA LEU A 82 -1.24 22.33 -4.63
C LEU A 82 -1.65 23.11 -5.91
N GLY A 83 -2.75 22.67 -6.54
CA GLY A 83 -3.26 23.10 -7.84
C GLY A 83 -3.75 22.00 -8.81
N GLU A 84 -3.35 20.72 -8.67
CA GLU A 84 -3.54 19.69 -9.72
C GLU A 84 -3.80 18.26 -9.15
N GLY A 85 -4.82 18.02 -8.33
CA GLY A 85 -5.02 16.72 -7.66
C GLY A 85 -5.03 15.48 -8.59
N ILE A 86 -5.19 14.28 -8.02
CA ILE A 86 -5.32 13.06 -8.84
C ILE A 86 -6.57 13.18 -9.73
N ILE A 87 -6.38 13.18 -11.04
CA ILE A 87 -7.44 13.36 -12.03
C ILE A 87 -8.29 12.09 -12.11
N LYS A 88 -9.61 12.25 -11.97
CA LYS A 88 -10.58 11.23 -12.35
C LYS A 88 -10.61 11.15 -13.87
N SER A 89 -10.37 9.98 -14.46
CA SER A 89 -10.61 9.79 -15.89
C SER A 89 -12.13 9.71 -16.14
N THR A 90 -12.75 10.82 -16.51
CA THR A 90 -14.11 10.85 -17.06
C THR A 90 -14.01 10.75 -18.58
N GLY A 91 -14.91 9.99 -19.22
CA GLY A 91 -14.84 9.61 -20.64
C GLY A 91 -14.84 10.78 -21.64
N ILE A 92 -14.70 10.39 -22.92
CA ILE A 92 -14.44 11.10 -24.19
C ILE A 92 -14.79 12.62 -24.32
N ASP A 93 -15.70 13.18 -23.53
CA ASP A 93 -16.04 14.61 -23.57
C ASP A 93 -15.20 15.41 -22.56
N GLN A 94 -14.00 15.79 -23.00
CA GLN A 94 -13.01 16.61 -22.29
C GLN A 94 -13.51 18.02 -21.96
N GLN A 95 -14.31 18.21 -20.90
CA GLN A 95 -14.59 19.57 -20.38
C GLN A 95 -14.44 19.76 -18.87
N SER A 96 -14.23 18.71 -18.06
CA SER A 96 -13.92 18.88 -16.64
C SER A 96 -12.85 17.90 -16.14
N THR A 97 -11.71 18.45 -15.74
CA THR A 97 -10.73 17.74 -14.91
C THR A 97 -11.25 17.70 -13.48
N GLU A 98 -11.82 16.57 -13.06
CA GLU A 98 -12.23 16.37 -11.66
C GLU A 98 -11.10 15.77 -10.84
N LEU A 99 -10.87 16.31 -9.64
CA LEU A 99 -9.88 15.79 -8.70
C LEU A 99 -10.51 14.78 -7.74
N LEU A 100 -9.75 13.77 -7.31
CA LEU A 100 -10.16 12.92 -6.20
C LEU A 100 -10.32 13.76 -4.93
N THR A 101 -11.49 13.66 -4.31
CA THR A 101 -11.76 14.19 -2.97
C THR A 101 -10.91 13.45 -1.93
N GLY A 102 -10.73 14.06 -0.75
CA GLY A 102 -10.01 13.40 0.35
C GLY A 102 -10.64 12.06 0.77
N SER A 103 -11.96 11.90 0.64
CA SER A 103 -12.66 10.62 0.85
C SER A 103 -12.32 9.57 -0.22
N GLU A 104 -12.23 9.97 -1.48
CA GLU A 104 -11.89 9.07 -2.58
C GLU A 104 -10.43 8.65 -2.50
N ILE A 105 -9.51 9.54 -2.10
CA ILE A 105 -8.11 9.20 -1.84
C ILE A 105 -8.00 8.17 -0.71
N LYS A 106 -8.74 8.37 0.39
CA LYS A 106 -8.77 7.39 1.50
C LYS A 106 -9.31 6.03 1.04
N ALA A 107 -10.37 6.01 0.25
CA ALA A 107 -10.93 4.78 -0.31
C ALA A 107 -9.95 4.08 -1.27
N PHE A 108 -9.28 4.85 -2.14
CA PHE A 108 -8.27 4.34 -3.07
C PHE A 108 -7.09 3.71 -2.32
N LYS A 109 -6.50 4.42 -1.34
CA LYS A 109 -5.44 3.89 -0.48
C LYS A 109 -5.87 2.61 0.23
N LYS A 110 -7.08 2.60 0.78
CA LYS A 110 -7.66 1.43 1.45
C LYS A 110 -7.74 0.22 0.50
N ASN A 111 -8.18 0.43 -0.74
CA ASN A 111 -8.29 -0.65 -1.72
C ASN A 111 -6.92 -1.19 -2.14
N LEU A 112 -5.94 -0.32 -2.37
CA LEU A 112 -4.56 -0.74 -2.66
C LEU A 112 -3.96 -1.55 -1.50
N GLU A 113 -4.22 -1.13 -0.26
CA GLU A 113 -3.74 -1.85 0.92
C GLU A 113 -4.39 -3.24 1.05
N ILE A 114 -5.69 -3.36 0.74
CA ILE A 114 -6.37 -4.66 0.69
C ILE A 114 -5.76 -5.56 -0.39
N GLN A 115 -5.55 -5.05 -1.61
CA GLN A 115 -4.93 -5.83 -2.69
C GLN A 115 -3.53 -6.31 -2.31
N ALA A 116 -2.72 -5.45 -1.68
CA ALA A 116 -1.39 -5.83 -1.21
C ALA A 116 -1.44 -6.99 -0.18
N LEU A 117 -2.39 -6.94 0.76
CA LEU A 117 -2.58 -8.00 1.77
C LEU A 117 -3.14 -9.29 1.17
N GLU A 118 -4.04 -9.19 0.20
CA GLU A 118 -4.64 -10.36 -0.47
C GLU A 118 -3.62 -11.14 -1.29
N LEU A 119 -2.62 -10.46 -1.88
CA LEU A 119 -1.53 -11.10 -2.62
C LEU A 119 -0.65 -11.99 -1.74
N ILE A 120 -0.51 -11.66 -0.46
CA ILE A 120 0.33 -12.42 0.48
C ILE A 120 -0.51 -13.09 1.57
N LEU A 121 -1.80 -13.32 1.31
CA LEU A 121 -2.78 -13.78 2.30
C LEU A 121 -2.34 -15.05 3.05
N GLU A 122 -1.76 -16.00 2.32
CA GLU A 122 -1.30 -17.29 2.86
C GLU A 122 -0.04 -17.16 3.71
N TYR A 123 0.65 -16.01 3.63
CA TYR A 123 1.90 -15.73 4.33
C TYR A 123 1.74 -14.65 5.40
N LEU A 124 0.50 -14.24 5.70
CA LEU A 124 0.23 -13.25 6.74
C LEU A 124 0.37 -13.87 8.12
N ASN A 125 0.95 -13.12 9.05
CA ASN A 125 0.85 -13.42 10.48
C ASN A 125 -0.45 -12.83 11.07
N GLU A 126 -0.66 -13.00 12.38
CA GLU A 126 -1.86 -12.48 13.07
C GLU A 126 -2.07 -10.98 12.85
N ALA A 127 -1.01 -10.17 12.88
CA ALA A 127 -1.10 -8.73 12.67
C ALA A 127 -1.51 -8.39 11.22
N GLY A 128 -1.06 -9.17 10.24
CA GLY A 128 -1.49 -9.06 8.85
C GLY A 128 -2.98 -9.37 8.67
N PHE A 129 -3.44 -10.50 9.22
CA PHE A 129 -4.85 -10.89 9.18
C PHE A 129 -5.76 -9.87 9.88
N ASP A 130 -5.35 -9.37 11.04
CA ASP A 130 -6.08 -8.34 11.78
C ASP A 130 -6.21 -7.05 10.99
N ARG A 131 -5.13 -6.63 10.33
CA ARG A 131 -5.16 -5.44 9.47
C ARG A 131 -6.10 -5.63 8.28
N LEU A 132 -6.04 -6.79 7.61
CA LEU A 132 -6.94 -7.09 6.49
C LEU A 132 -8.41 -7.07 6.94
N LYS A 133 -8.71 -7.66 8.10
CA LYS A 133 -10.05 -7.68 8.68
C LYS A 133 -10.53 -6.27 9.03
N GLU A 134 -9.69 -5.46 9.65
CA GLU A 134 -9.99 -4.05 9.97
C GLU A 134 -10.34 -3.28 8.69
N LEU A 135 -9.54 -3.43 7.64
CA LEU A 135 -9.79 -2.77 6.36
C LEU A 135 -11.10 -3.25 5.74
N LYS A 136 -11.36 -4.55 5.65
CA LYS A 136 -12.59 -5.07 5.03
C LYS A 136 -13.86 -4.72 5.80
N THR A 137 -13.81 -4.75 7.13
CA THR A 137 -15.02 -4.60 7.97
C THR A 137 -15.21 -3.20 8.56
N GLY A 138 -14.18 -2.36 8.56
CA GLY A 138 -14.17 -1.07 9.26
C GLY A 138 -14.16 -1.19 10.79
N LYS A 139 -14.04 -2.40 11.35
CA LYS A 139 -14.03 -2.66 12.80
C LYS A 139 -12.60 -2.96 13.26
N SER A 140 -11.98 -2.00 13.94
CA SER A 140 -10.70 -2.22 14.63
C SER A 140 -10.92 -3.07 15.90
N LYS A 141 -10.06 -4.06 16.18
CA LYS A 141 -10.10 -4.82 17.45
C LYS A 141 -9.97 -3.90 18.67
N ILE A 142 -9.38 -2.71 18.51
CA ILE A 142 -9.18 -1.71 19.57
C ILE A 142 -10.53 -1.10 20.04
N ASN A 143 -11.57 -1.12 19.21
CA ASN A 143 -12.87 -0.50 19.53
C ASN A 143 -13.82 -1.40 20.35
N GLN A 144 -13.36 -2.53 20.91
CA GLN A 144 -14.19 -3.36 21.80
C GLN A 144 -13.96 -3.13 23.29
N THR A 145 -12.99 -2.31 23.68
CA THR A 145 -12.83 -1.86 25.08
C THR A 145 -13.31 -0.42 25.19
N GLY A 146 -14.62 -0.25 25.41
CA GLY A 146 -15.23 1.06 25.63
C GLY A 146 -14.60 1.76 26.84
N ILE A 147 -13.70 2.71 26.58
CA ILE A 147 -13.28 3.69 27.58
C ILE A 147 -14.48 4.63 27.79
N LYS A 148 -15.27 4.37 28.82
CA LYS A 148 -16.22 5.35 29.35
C LYS A 148 -15.41 6.46 30.01
N ILE A 149 -15.19 7.57 29.31
CA ILE A 149 -14.74 8.80 29.94
C ILE A 149 -15.96 9.38 30.65
N ALA A 150 -16.05 9.14 31.96
CA ALA A 150 -16.97 9.89 32.81
C ALA A 150 -16.37 11.28 33.01
N VAL A 151 -17.08 12.31 32.58
CA VAL A 151 -16.81 13.69 32.99
C VAL A 151 -17.49 13.87 34.35
N ILE A 152 -16.70 14.18 35.38
CA ILE A 152 -17.19 14.65 36.68
C ILE A 152 -17.14 16.17 36.65
#